data_AF-A0A3M4XS90-F1
#
_entry.id   AF-A0A3M4XS90-F1
#
_cell.length_a   1.000
_cell.length_b   1.000
_cell.length_c   1.000
_cell.angle_alpha   90.00
_cell.angle_beta   90.00
_cell.angle_gamma   90.00
#
_symmetry.space_group_name_H-M   'P 1'
#
loop_
_entity.id
_entity.type
_entity.pdbx_description
1 polymer ?
#
loop_
_entity_poly.entity_id
_entity_poly.type
_entity_poly.pdbx_seq_one_letter_code
_entity_poly.pdbx_strand_id
1 'polypeptide(L)'
;MPGIQGRILEVHTPLVVDLDGTLLRSDMLFETAVAFIRNHPLKLFSLFTWLLQGKAYLKQGLALGTEIDVALLPFNADVIDYIQTERQTGRSVILATASHETLANRIAAHLQLFDQVWASDGTTNLSAHRKRDLLVSHYGEQGFDYIGNSRDDLCIWGVSRKAIVASPLAGVERKARAQGNVEQVIQSAASGTSAWRKALRLHQWLKNALIFMPLLAAHQVQNTQLLLDGLLAFLCFGLCASSVYLLNDLLDLADDRHHRSKRERPFASGALSIKSGLLVIPLLLAAAFSAAATGLPWQFSAVLAAYYLLTLVYSLYLKRHMAVDVIVLAMLYTTRILAGAAAFQLPLTFWILAFSMFLFLSLALVKRYAELREARLRAVTGKTAGRGYYPGDLDMIASLGASSGNLAVMVLALYIHEGATVALYHHPHVIWLACPLLLFWITRIWMLTHRGEMNEDPVVFAIRDRISQGIGLLFLLVFWVAA
;
A
#
# COMPACT_ATOMS: atom_id res chain seq x y z
N MET A 1 -11.96 -7.85 72.79
CA MET A 1 -11.21 -8.36 71.62
C MET A 1 -12.21 -8.59 70.49
N PRO A 2 -12.29 -7.71 69.48
CA PRO A 2 -13.00 -8.00 68.25
C PRO A 2 -12.06 -8.70 67.26
N GLY A 3 -12.52 -9.81 66.70
CA GLY A 3 -11.77 -10.69 65.81
C GLY A 3 -11.36 -10.02 64.51
N ILE A 4 -10.11 -10.23 64.14
CA ILE A 4 -9.55 -9.91 62.82
C ILE A 4 -10.19 -10.90 61.83
N GLN A 5 -11.25 -10.47 61.14
CA GLN A 5 -11.68 -11.15 59.91
C GLN A 5 -10.61 -10.90 58.86
N GLY A 6 -9.76 -11.91 58.63
CA GLY A 6 -8.83 -11.92 57.52
C GLY A 6 -9.61 -11.76 56.22
N ARG A 7 -9.35 -10.67 55.49
CA ARG A 7 -9.70 -10.58 54.08
C ARG A 7 -8.97 -11.74 53.38
N ILE A 8 -9.72 -12.74 52.95
CA ILE A 8 -9.25 -13.69 51.95
C ILE A 8 -9.01 -12.85 50.69
N LEU A 9 -7.75 -12.56 50.38
CA LEU A 9 -7.38 -12.03 49.08
C LEU A 9 -7.76 -13.13 48.07
N GLU A 10 -8.81 -12.91 47.27
CA GLU A 10 -9.06 -13.76 46.12
C GLU A 10 -7.82 -13.69 45.22
N VAL A 11 -7.04 -14.78 45.19
CA VAL A 11 -5.87 -14.87 44.33
C VAL A 11 -6.38 -15.10 42.90
N HIS A 12 -6.65 -14.01 42.19
CA HIS A 12 -7.01 -14.10 40.78
C HIS A 12 -5.84 -14.66 40.00
N THR A 13 -6.09 -15.80 39.35
CA THR A 13 -5.14 -16.48 38.47
C THR A 13 -4.68 -15.51 37.38
N PRO A 14 -3.38 -15.35 37.10
CA PRO A 14 -2.90 -14.35 36.15
C PRO A 14 -3.45 -14.56 34.73
N LEU A 15 -3.64 -13.47 33.99
CA LEU A 15 -3.91 -13.48 32.55
C LEU A 15 -2.61 -13.21 31.79
N VAL A 16 -2.23 -14.14 30.93
CA VAL A 16 -1.01 -14.04 30.12
C VAL A 16 -1.41 -13.75 28.68
N VAL A 17 -0.83 -12.69 28.11
CA VAL A 17 -1.20 -12.13 26.83
C VAL A 17 -0.06 -12.25 25.84
N ASP A 18 -0.32 -12.87 24.68
CA ASP A 18 0.62 -12.82 23.57
C ASP A 18 0.54 -11.49 22.81
N LEU A 19 1.66 -11.12 22.18
CA LEU A 19 1.75 -9.85 21.44
C LEU A 19 1.34 -10.01 19.98
N ASP A 20 2.08 -10.82 19.22
CA ASP A 20 2.06 -10.82 17.77
C ASP A 20 0.83 -11.56 17.24
N GLY A 21 -0.02 -10.88 16.47
CA GLY A 21 -1.29 -11.42 15.98
C GLY A 21 -2.38 -11.59 17.05
N THR A 22 -2.10 -11.28 18.31
CA THR A 22 -3.03 -11.32 19.45
C THR A 22 -3.38 -9.91 19.91
N LEU A 23 -2.48 -9.26 20.68
CA LEU A 23 -2.61 -7.86 21.08
C LEU A 23 -2.44 -6.91 19.89
N LEU A 24 -1.51 -7.25 18.98
CA LEU A 24 -1.31 -6.59 17.70
C LEU A 24 -2.01 -7.38 16.59
N ARG A 25 -2.58 -6.68 15.61
CA ARG A 25 -3.08 -7.30 14.37
C ARG A 25 -1.96 -7.61 13.37
N SER A 26 -0.72 -7.24 13.71
CA SER A 26 0.48 -7.48 12.93
C SER A 26 1.51 -8.27 13.74
N ASP A 27 2.69 -8.47 13.13
CA ASP A 27 3.81 -9.21 13.70
C ASP A 27 5.04 -8.31 13.67
N MET A 28 5.62 -8.07 14.84
CA MET A 28 6.71 -7.14 15.06
C MET A 28 7.98 -7.49 14.30
N LEU A 29 8.21 -8.77 13.98
CA LEU A 29 9.35 -9.16 13.14
C LEU A 29 9.21 -8.55 11.74
N PHE A 30 8.02 -8.60 11.16
CA PHE A 30 7.77 -8.04 9.84
C PHE A 30 7.66 -6.51 9.86
N GLU A 31 7.08 -5.94 10.92
CA GLU A 31 7.05 -4.48 11.14
C GLU A 31 8.48 -3.90 11.15
N THR A 32 9.35 -4.47 11.97
CA THR A 32 10.76 -4.05 12.08
C THR A 32 11.55 -4.32 10.81
N ALA A 33 11.35 -5.47 10.16
CA ALA A 33 12.03 -5.77 8.90
C ALA A 33 11.69 -4.77 7.79
N VAL A 34 10.40 -4.44 7.61
CA VAL A 34 9.99 -3.50 6.57
C VAL A 34 10.47 -2.08 6.87
N ALA A 35 10.36 -1.63 8.13
CA ALA A 35 10.88 -0.34 8.54
C ALA A 35 12.42 -0.25 8.42
N PHE A 36 13.15 -1.33 8.73
CA PHE A 36 14.60 -1.41 8.54
C PHE A 36 14.98 -1.26 7.06
N ILE A 37 14.32 -2.01 6.17
CA ILE A 37 14.59 -1.96 4.71
C ILE A 37 14.29 -0.56 4.16
N ARG A 38 13.24 0.09 4.66
CA ARG A 38 12.89 1.46 4.25
C ARG A 38 14.00 2.47 4.60
N ASN A 39 14.52 2.40 5.82
CA ASN A 39 15.51 3.35 6.33
C ASN A 39 16.95 3.00 5.88
N HIS A 40 17.22 1.72 5.61
CA HIS A 40 18.53 1.20 5.26
C HIS A 40 18.47 0.23 4.07
N PRO A 41 18.07 0.68 2.87
CA PRO A 41 17.85 -0.19 1.71
C PRO A 41 19.12 -0.97 1.28
N LEU A 42 20.29 -0.37 1.46
CA LEU A 42 21.58 -1.02 1.14
C LEU A 42 21.98 -2.12 2.13
N LYS A 43 21.36 -2.15 3.33
CA LYS A 43 21.65 -3.14 4.37
C LYS A 43 20.70 -4.35 4.32
N LEU A 44 19.91 -4.53 3.25
CA LEU A 44 19.01 -5.68 3.10
C LEU A 44 19.71 -7.02 3.36
N PHE A 45 20.97 -7.16 2.93
CA PHE A 45 21.76 -8.38 3.11
C PHE A 45 22.07 -8.71 4.57
N SER A 46 22.05 -7.73 5.48
CA SER A 46 22.27 -7.99 6.91
C SER A 46 21.18 -8.85 7.53
N LEU A 47 19.95 -8.82 6.97
CA LEU A 47 18.87 -9.69 7.43
C LEU A 47 19.22 -11.17 7.25
N PHE A 48 19.89 -11.51 6.14
CA PHE A 48 20.32 -12.87 5.88
C PHE A 48 21.47 -13.29 6.79
N THR A 49 22.47 -12.41 7.00
CA THR A 49 23.58 -12.71 7.89
C THR A 49 23.13 -12.88 9.34
N TRP A 50 22.18 -12.06 9.80
CA TRP A 50 21.59 -12.20 11.13
C TRP A 50 20.74 -13.46 11.27
N LEU A 51 19.98 -13.82 10.23
CA LEU A 51 19.20 -15.05 10.23
C LEU A 51 20.09 -16.30 10.31
N LEU A 52 21.25 -16.30 9.64
CA LEU A 52 22.23 -17.40 9.72
C LEU A 52 22.79 -17.59 11.13
N GLN A 53 22.85 -16.52 11.93
CA GLN A 53 23.25 -16.57 13.34
C GLN A 53 22.10 -16.97 14.28
N GLY A 54 20.87 -17.06 13.77
CA GLY A 54 19.69 -17.54 14.48
C GLY A 54 18.58 -16.49 14.61
N LYS A 55 17.37 -16.96 14.94
CA LYS A 55 16.16 -16.11 15.02
C LYS A 55 16.24 -15.04 16.11
N ALA A 56 16.88 -15.32 17.24
CA ALA A 56 17.05 -14.35 18.32
C ALA A 56 17.92 -13.18 17.87
N TYR A 57 19.04 -13.48 17.21
CA TYR A 57 19.95 -12.47 16.68
C TYR A 57 19.29 -11.58 15.60
N LEU A 58 18.51 -12.18 14.69
CA LEU A 58 17.70 -11.42 13.73
C LEU A 58 16.73 -10.45 14.42
N LYS A 59 16.00 -10.90 15.43
CA LYS A 59 15.05 -10.05 16.18
C LYS A 59 15.76 -8.92 16.91
N GLN A 60 16.90 -9.20 17.53
CA GLN A 60 17.72 -8.18 18.19
C GLN A 60 18.25 -7.14 17.20
N GLY A 61 18.87 -7.58 16.10
CA GLY A 61 19.40 -6.69 15.07
C GLY A 61 18.34 -5.77 14.47
N LEU A 62 17.14 -6.32 14.23
CA LEU A 62 15.98 -5.55 13.76
C LEU A 62 15.44 -4.57 14.81
N ALA A 63 15.32 -5.00 16.07
CA ALA A 63 14.79 -4.17 17.15
C ALA A 63 15.72 -3.01 17.52
N LEU A 64 17.04 -3.21 17.46
CA LEU A 64 18.03 -2.16 17.75
C LEU A 64 18.36 -1.30 16.53
N GLY A 65 18.24 -1.85 15.32
CA GLY A 65 18.53 -1.14 14.07
C GLY A 65 17.37 -0.31 13.53
N THR A 66 16.21 -0.31 14.19
CA THR A 66 14.99 0.31 13.67
C THR A 66 14.20 1.03 14.76
N GLU A 67 13.85 2.28 14.51
CA GLU A 67 12.89 3.01 15.33
C GLU A 67 11.47 2.82 14.80
N ILE A 68 10.61 2.24 15.62
CA ILE A 68 9.16 2.16 15.38
C ILE A 68 8.45 3.03 16.40
N ASP A 69 7.48 3.81 15.93
CA ASP A 69 6.50 4.43 16.81
C ASP A 69 5.48 3.40 17.26
N VAL A 70 5.58 3.01 18.53
CA VAL A 70 4.71 1.98 19.14
C VAL A 70 3.28 2.47 19.35
N ALA A 71 3.05 3.79 19.39
CA ALA A 71 1.73 4.36 19.65
C ALA A 71 0.75 4.18 18.49
N LEU A 72 1.27 3.96 17.29
CA LEU A 72 0.48 3.83 16.07
C LEU A 72 0.45 2.39 15.52
N LEU A 73 0.96 1.42 16.27
CA LEU A 73 0.84 0.02 15.92
C LEU A 73 -0.65 -0.40 15.85
N PRO A 74 -1.00 -1.39 15.01
CA PRO A 74 -2.38 -1.78 14.80
C PRO A 74 -2.87 -2.66 15.96
N PHE A 75 -3.09 -2.06 17.12
CA PHE A 75 -3.61 -2.73 18.31
C PHE A 75 -5.00 -3.29 18.05
N ASN A 76 -5.27 -4.46 18.64
CA ASN A 76 -6.57 -5.06 18.58
C ASN A 76 -7.48 -4.51 19.69
N ALA A 77 -8.38 -3.61 19.33
CA ALA A 77 -9.30 -2.96 20.27
C ALA A 77 -10.09 -3.96 21.14
N ASP A 78 -10.62 -5.04 20.54
CA ASP A 78 -11.40 -6.03 21.27
C ASP A 78 -10.58 -6.76 22.36
N VAL A 79 -9.28 -6.96 22.11
CA VAL A 79 -8.35 -7.57 23.07
C VAL A 79 -7.95 -6.57 24.14
N ILE A 80 -7.76 -5.30 23.78
CA ILE A 80 -7.49 -4.22 24.74
C ILE A 80 -8.66 -4.07 25.72
N ASP A 81 -9.89 -4.03 25.21
CA ASP A 81 -11.11 -3.92 26.03
C ASP A 81 -11.27 -5.14 26.96
N TYR A 82 -10.95 -6.34 26.46
CA TYR A 82 -10.93 -7.56 27.28
C TYR A 82 -9.90 -7.45 28.42
N ILE A 83 -8.67 -7.03 28.13
CA ILE A 83 -7.61 -6.87 29.14
C ILE A 83 -8.00 -5.82 30.18
N GLN A 84 -8.59 -4.70 29.75
CA GLN A 84 -9.05 -3.64 30.66
C GLN A 84 -10.14 -4.15 31.61
N THR A 85 -11.09 -4.95 31.10
CA THR A 85 -12.15 -5.57 31.91
C THR A 85 -11.56 -6.51 32.95
N GLU A 86 -10.61 -7.36 32.56
CA GLU A 86 -9.94 -8.28 33.47
C GLU A 86 -9.13 -7.55 34.54
N ARG A 87 -8.41 -6.47 34.20
CA ARG A 87 -7.70 -5.64 35.19
C ARG A 87 -8.61 -5.02 36.23
N GLN A 88 -9.83 -4.61 35.85
CA GLN A 88 -10.80 -4.02 36.79
C GLN A 88 -11.25 -5.01 37.88
N THR A 89 -11.10 -6.32 37.64
CA THR A 89 -11.36 -7.36 38.66
C THR A 89 -10.21 -7.52 39.66
N GLY A 90 -9.10 -6.78 39.50
CA GLY A 90 -7.90 -6.93 40.33
C GLY A 90 -6.95 -8.04 39.86
N ARG A 91 -7.19 -8.60 38.67
CA ARG A 91 -6.39 -9.65 38.06
C ARG A 91 -5.05 -9.14 37.54
N SER A 92 -3.97 -9.86 37.86
CA SER A 92 -2.63 -9.59 37.30
C SER A 92 -2.56 -9.95 35.82
N VAL A 93 -2.01 -9.05 35.00
CA VAL A 93 -1.88 -9.23 33.54
C VAL A 93 -0.41 -9.18 33.12
N ILE A 94 0.04 -10.21 32.40
CA ILE A 94 1.43 -10.38 31.96
C ILE A 94 1.48 -10.37 30.44
N LEU A 95 2.38 -9.58 29.87
CA LEU A 95 2.73 -9.67 28.45
C LEU A 95 3.80 -10.74 28.26
N ALA A 96 3.51 -11.83 27.56
CA ALA A 96 4.48 -12.89 27.27
C ALA A 96 4.65 -13.06 25.75
N THR A 97 5.77 -12.62 25.20
CA THR A 97 5.98 -12.50 23.75
C THR A 97 7.31 -13.07 23.27
N ALA A 98 7.34 -13.55 22.03
CA ALA A 98 8.57 -13.88 21.34
C ALA A 98 9.27 -12.64 20.73
N SER A 99 8.67 -11.45 20.80
CA SER A 99 9.29 -10.19 20.39
C SER A 99 10.44 -9.78 21.31
N HIS A 100 11.36 -8.96 20.80
CA HIS A 100 12.53 -8.51 21.57
C HIS A 100 12.10 -7.60 22.73
N GLU A 101 12.75 -7.74 23.89
CA GLU A 101 12.42 -7.03 25.14
C GLU A 101 12.31 -5.51 24.98
N THR A 102 13.18 -4.89 24.18
CA THR A 102 13.16 -3.44 23.97
C THR A 102 11.85 -2.94 23.36
N LEU A 103 11.25 -3.72 22.45
CA LEU A 103 9.97 -3.38 21.83
C LEU A 103 8.81 -3.74 22.75
N ALA A 104 8.87 -4.91 23.38
CA ALA A 104 7.83 -5.38 24.29
C ALA A 104 7.66 -4.41 25.48
N ASN A 105 8.77 -3.96 26.08
CA ASN A 105 8.75 -3.01 27.19
C ASN A 105 8.23 -1.63 26.76
N ARG A 106 8.58 -1.15 25.56
CA ARG A 106 8.04 0.12 25.03
C ARG A 106 6.54 0.04 24.79
N ILE A 107 6.04 -1.08 24.27
CA ILE A 107 4.60 -1.31 24.07
C ILE A 107 3.88 -1.37 25.42
N ALA A 108 4.41 -2.12 26.39
CA ALA A 108 3.83 -2.22 27.72
C ALA A 108 3.80 -0.86 28.44
N ALA A 109 4.88 -0.08 28.35
CA ALA A 109 4.95 1.26 28.92
C ALA A 109 3.96 2.23 28.26
N HIS A 110 3.73 2.10 26.94
CA HIS A 110 2.75 2.90 26.22
C HIS A 110 1.31 2.57 26.63
N LEU A 111 0.97 1.28 26.71
CA LEU A 111 -0.40 0.84 27.01
C LEU A 111 -0.76 0.93 28.49
N GLN A 112 0.21 0.75 29.39
CA GLN A 112 0.01 0.73 30.85
C GLN A 112 -1.02 -0.34 31.31
N LEU A 113 -1.08 -1.47 30.58
CA LEU A 113 -2.00 -2.58 30.85
C LEU A 113 -1.33 -3.82 31.44
N PHE A 114 -0.02 -3.83 31.61
CA PHE A 114 0.74 -5.03 32.01
C PHE A 114 1.52 -4.78 33.30
N ASP A 115 1.43 -5.72 34.22
CA ASP A 115 2.15 -5.70 35.49
C ASP A 115 3.56 -6.30 35.34
N GLN A 116 3.73 -7.22 34.37
CA GLN A 116 5.02 -7.81 34.00
C GLN A 116 5.13 -8.02 32.50
N VAL A 117 6.37 -8.02 32.00
CA VAL A 117 6.70 -8.28 30.60
C VAL A 117 7.76 -9.36 30.53
N TRP A 118 7.45 -10.47 29.86
CA TRP A 118 8.37 -11.56 29.55
C TRP A 118 8.54 -11.62 28.03
N ALA A 119 9.76 -11.39 27.58
CA ALA A 119 10.07 -11.20 26.17
C ALA A 119 11.29 -12.02 25.75
N SER A 120 11.54 -12.11 24.45
CA SER A 120 12.82 -12.65 23.96
C SER A 120 13.95 -11.65 24.22
N ASP A 121 15.14 -12.18 24.51
CA ASP A 121 16.38 -11.43 24.58
C ASP A 121 17.33 -11.82 23.42
N GLY A 122 18.56 -11.31 23.43
CA GLY A 122 19.57 -11.59 22.39
C GLY A 122 20.01 -13.05 22.28
N THR A 123 19.73 -13.88 23.29
CA THR A 123 20.15 -15.29 23.39
C THR A 123 18.96 -16.25 23.35
N THR A 124 17.82 -15.85 23.91
CA THR A 124 16.66 -16.71 24.16
C THR A 124 15.45 -16.20 23.39
N ASN A 125 14.99 -16.99 22.43
CA ASN A 125 13.73 -16.74 21.74
C ASN A 125 12.56 -17.40 22.51
N LEU A 126 11.72 -16.59 23.15
CA LEU A 126 10.60 -16.99 24.00
C LEU A 126 9.34 -17.33 23.17
N SER A 127 9.41 -18.40 22.38
CA SER A 127 8.29 -18.89 21.55
C SER A 127 7.84 -20.30 21.93
N ALA A 128 6.56 -20.61 21.71
CA ALA A 128 5.98 -21.95 21.83
C ALA A 128 6.38 -22.65 23.14
N HIS A 129 7.03 -23.82 23.05
CA HIS A 129 7.43 -24.64 24.20
C HIS A 129 8.28 -23.88 25.23
N ARG A 130 9.20 -22.99 24.83
CA ARG A 130 9.98 -22.22 25.81
C ARG A 130 9.12 -21.24 26.60
N LYS A 131 8.13 -20.63 25.95
CA LYS A 131 7.14 -19.77 26.61
C LYS A 131 6.28 -20.60 27.56
N ARG A 132 5.81 -21.77 27.12
CA ARG A 132 5.11 -22.73 27.98
C ARG A 132 5.93 -23.09 29.22
N ASP A 133 7.19 -23.51 29.04
CA ASP A 133 8.04 -23.99 30.13
C ASP A 133 8.32 -22.88 31.15
N LEU A 134 8.50 -21.63 30.69
CA LEU A 134 8.62 -20.46 31.55
C LEU A 134 7.34 -20.19 32.36
N LEU A 135 6.18 -20.30 31.72
CA LEU A 135 4.88 -20.07 32.37
C LEU A 135 4.59 -21.15 33.42
N VAL A 136 4.86 -22.42 33.09
CA VAL A 136 4.70 -23.55 34.00
C VAL A 136 5.68 -23.46 35.17
N SER A 137 6.92 -23.00 34.96
CA SER A 137 7.88 -22.87 36.06
C SER A 137 7.49 -21.80 37.08
N HIS A 138 6.80 -20.73 36.65
CA HIS A 138 6.38 -19.63 37.53
C HIS A 138 5.02 -19.86 38.18
N TYR A 139 4.06 -20.44 37.45
CA TYR A 139 2.67 -20.53 37.88
C TYR A 139 2.18 -21.97 38.09
N GLY A 140 2.93 -22.97 37.63
CA GLY A 140 2.47 -24.36 37.56
C GLY A 140 1.53 -24.62 36.39
N GLU A 141 1.21 -25.89 36.16
CA GLU A 141 0.16 -26.26 35.22
C GLU A 141 -1.21 -25.79 35.74
N GLN A 142 -2.06 -25.28 34.85
CA GLN A 142 -3.37 -24.70 35.18
C GLN A 142 -3.30 -23.49 36.13
N GLY A 143 -2.11 -22.90 36.33
CA GLY A 143 -1.90 -21.74 37.20
C GLY A 143 -2.08 -20.37 36.51
N PHE A 144 -2.44 -20.35 35.23
CA PHE A 144 -2.60 -19.13 34.42
C PHE A 144 -3.65 -19.34 33.33
N ASP A 145 -4.30 -18.26 32.89
CA ASP A 145 -5.08 -18.26 31.64
C ASP A 145 -4.27 -17.58 30.54
N TYR A 146 -4.47 -18.00 29.29
CA TYR A 146 -3.65 -17.54 28.17
C TYR A 146 -4.48 -17.08 26.98
N ILE A 147 -4.19 -15.87 26.51
CA ILE A 147 -4.73 -15.33 25.26
C ILE A 147 -3.67 -15.38 24.14
N GLY A 148 -4.04 -16.00 23.02
CA GLY A 148 -3.17 -16.21 21.85
C GLY A 148 -3.97 -16.39 20.55
N ASN A 149 -3.28 -16.58 19.44
CA ASN A 149 -3.92 -16.67 18.11
C ASN A 149 -3.38 -17.78 17.19
N SER A 150 -2.25 -18.38 17.56
CA SER A 150 -1.41 -19.14 16.63
C SER A 150 -1.38 -20.63 16.93
N ARG A 151 -0.71 -21.40 16.07
CA ARG A 151 -0.44 -22.83 16.32
C ARG A 151 0.60 -23.03 17.42
N ASP A 152 1.49 -22.06 17.60
CA ASP A 152 2.54 -22.11 18.63
C ASP A 152 1.95 -21.99 20.04
N ASP A 153 0.74 -21.44 20.14
CA ASP A 153 -0.01 -21.30 21.39
C ASP A 153 -0.73 -22.59 21.82
N LEU A 154 -0.88 -23.57 20.92
CA LEU A 154 -1.56 -24.83 21.25
C LEU A 154 -0.90 -25.59 22.39
N CYS A 155 0.44 -25.54 22.52
CA CYS A 155 1.14 -26.20 23.61
C CYS A 155 1.04 -25.44 24.93
N ILE A 156 0.73 -24.14 24.88
CA ILE A 156 0.50 -23.29 26.05
C ILE A 156 -0.93 -23.46 26.53
N TRP A 157 -1.90 -23.43 25.61
CA TRP A 157 -3.30 -23.68 25.93
C TRP A 157 -3.50 -25.05 26.59
N GLY A 158 -2.79 -26.08 26.13
CA GLY A 158 -2.88 -27.43 26.71
C GLY A 158 -2.47 -27.53 28.19
N VAL A 159 -1.71 -26.55 28.71
CA VAL A 159 -1.32 -26.50 30.13
C VAL A 159 -1.90 -25.29 30.87
N SER A 160 -2.61 -24.41 30.18
CA SER A 160 -3.33 -23.27 30.78
C SER A 160 -4.68 -23.70 31.33
N ARG A 161 -5.19 -22.95 32.31
CA ARG A 161 -6.52 -23.19 32.88
C ARG A 161 -7.63 -22.84 31.90
N LYS A 162 -7.59 -21.63 31.33
CA LYS A 162 -8.50 -21.20 30.27
C LYS A 162 -7.73 -20.69 29.07
N ALA A 163 -8.24 -21.08 27.89
CA ALA A 163 -7.75 -20.62 26.60
C ALA A 163 -8.68 -19.52 26.06
N ILE A 164 -8.13 -18.34 25.83
CA ILE A 164 -8.79 -17.26 25.10
C ILE A 164 -8.16 -17.18 23.71
N VAL A 165 -8.98 -17.34 22.67
CA VAL A 165 -8.49 -17.39 21.29
C VAL A 165 -8.81 -16.07 20.61
N ALA A 166 -7.79 -15.25 20.36
CA ALA A 166 -7.94 -13.98 19.66
C ALA A 166 -7.63 -14.15 18.17
N SER A 167 -8.52 -13.71 17.28
CA SER A 167 -8.33 -13.67 15.82
C SER A 167 -7.56 -14.87 15.24
N PRO A 168 -8.04 -16.12 15.46
CA PRO A 168 -7.24 -17.31 15.20
C PRO A 168 -6.88 -17.49 13.74
N LEU A 169 -5.66 -17.99 13.48
CA LEU A 169 -5.29 -18.46 12.14
C LEU A 169 -6.18 -19.64 11.71
N ALA A 170 -6.28 -19.86 10.40
CA ALA A 170 -7.10 -20.93 9.84
C ALA A 170 -6.82 -22.30 10.50
N GLY A 171 -7.87 -22.88 11.08
CA GLY A 171 -7.84 -24.18 11.77
C GLY A 171 -7.31 -24.16 13.21
N VAL A 172 -6.84 -23.03 13.73
CA VAL A 172 -6.36 -22.91 15.12
C VAL A 172 -7.53 -23.01 16.10
N GLU A 173 -8.63 -22.30 15.87
CA GLU A 173 -9.81 -22.37 16.74
C GLU A 173 -10.31 -23.81 16.93
N ARG A 174 -10.43 -24.57 15.83
CA ARG A 174 -10.84 -25.97 15.89
C ARG A 174 -9.89 -26.82 16.75
N LYS A 175 -8.58 -26.61 16.62
CA LYS A 175 -7.58 -27.34 17.41
C LYS A 175 -7.57 -26.91 18.88
N ALA A 176 -7.76 -25.63 19.16
CA ALA A 176 -7.87 -25.13 20.54
C ALA A 176 -9.13 -25.69 21.21
N ARG A 177 -10.29 -25.63 20.54
CA ARG A 177 -11.56 -26.19 21.07
C ARG A 177 -11.47 -27.69 21.34
N ALA A 178 -10.68 -28.43 20.55
CA ALA A 178 -10.44 -29.85 20.78
C ALA A 178 -9.70 -30.16 22.09
N GLN A 179 -9.04 -29.18 22.72
CA GLN A 179 -8.40 -29.32 24.04
C GLN A 179 -9.39 -29.18 25.21
N GLY A 180 -10.60 -28.66 24.96
CA GLY A 180 -11.70 -28.64 25.93
C GLY A 180 -11.69 -27.49 26.94
N ASN A 181 -10.69 -26.60 26.93
CA ASN A 181 -10.55 -25.49 27.89
C ASN A 181 -10.71 -24.07 27.26
N VAL A 182 -11.25 -23.98 26.04
CA VAL A 182 -11.53 -22.68 25.40
C VAL A 182 -12.69 -21.99 26.08
N GLU A 183 -12.43 -20.85 26.68
CA GLU A 183 -13.43 -20.02 27.35
C GLU A 183 -14.10 -19.05 26.39
N GLN A 184 -13.29 -18.32 25.62
CA GLN A 184 -13.78 -17.26 24.74
C GLN A 184 -12.99 -17.23 23.42
N VAL A 185 -13.67 -16.85 22.35
CA VAL A 185 -13.06 -16.53 21.05
C VAL A 185 -13.35 -15.08 20.73
N ILE A 186 -12.31 -14.26 20.63
CA ILE A 186 -12.39 -12.85 20.26
C ILE A 186 -12.14 -12.77 18.75
N GLN A 187 -13.20 -12.62 17.96
CA GLN A 187 -13.07 -12.44 16.51
C GLN A 187 -13.04 -10.95 16.17
N SER A 188 -11.88 -10.46 15.77
CA SER A 188 -11.78 -9.14 15.17
C SER A 188 -12.09 -9.21 13.68
N ALA A 189 -12.64 -8.14 13.11
CA ALA A 189 -13.14 -8.10 11.74
C ALA A 189 -12.13 -8.71 10.74
N ALA A 190 -12.46 -9.89 10.23
CA ALA A 190 -11.64 -10.58 9.24
C ALA A 190 -11.58 -9.75 7.96
N SER A 191 -10.37 -9.52 7.45
CA SER A 191 -10.22 -8.85 6.17
C SER A 191 -10.33 -9.89 5.06
N GLY A 192 -11.48 -9.87 4.37
CA GLY A 192 -11.78 -10.77 3.27
C GLY A 192 -11.18 -10.31 1.93
N THR A 193 -11.73 -10.85 0.85
CA THR A 193 -11.40 -10.48 -0.55
C THR A 193 -11.47 -8.99 -0.84
N SER A 194 -12.32 -8.25 -0.11
CA SER A 194 -12.42 -6.79 -0.23
C SER A 194 -11.13 -6.06 0.16
N ALA A 195 -10.42 -6.55 1.18
CA ALA A 195 -9.15 -5.97 1.62
C ALA A 195 -8.06 -6.16 0.56
N TRP A 196 -7.99 -7.34 -0.06
CA TRP A 196 -7.11 -7.60 -1.20
C TRP A 196 -7.43 -6.72 -2.41
N ARG A 197 -8.71 -6.57 -2.76
CA ARG A 197 -9.11 -5.66 -3.86
C ARG A 197 -8.67 -4.22 -3.60
N LYS A 198 -8.77 -3.75 -2.34
CA LYS A 198 -8.30 -2.41 -1.92
C LYS A 198 -6.77 -2.32 -1.97
N ALA A 199 -6.05 -3.34 -1.51
CA ALA A 199 -4.59 -3.40 -1.48
C ALA A 199 -3.97 -3.46 -2.89
N LEU A 200 -4.53 -4.28 -3.78
CA LEU A 200 -4.12 -4.38 -5.19
C LEU A 200 -4.50 -3.13 -6.00
N ARG A 201 -5.40 -2.28 -5.46
CA ARG A 201 -5.89 -1.05 -6.11
C ARG A 201 -6.41 -1.31 -7.53
N LEU A 202 -7.27 -2.32 -7.70
CA LEU A 202 -7.81 -2.68 -9.02
C LEU A 202 -8.48 -1.50 -9.75
N HIS A 203 -9.06 -0.55 -9.01
CA HIS A 203 -9.61 0.68 -9.60
C HIS A 203 -8.56 1.56 -10.32
N GLN A 204 -7.26 1.44 -9.96
CA GLN A 204 -6.16 2.17 -10.61
C GLN A 204 -5.74 1.51 -11.93
N TRP A 205 -6.13 0.25 -12.19
CA TRP A 205 -5.81 -0.44 -13.45
C TRP A 205 -6.40 0.27 -14.65
N LEU A 206 -7.44 1.07 -14.44
CA LEU A 206 -8.05 1.88 -15.48
C LEU A 206 -7.05 2.82 -16.17
N LYS A 207 -5.97 3.25 -15.50
CA LYS A 207 -4.89 4.02 -16.12
C LYS A 207 -4.20 3.24 -17.24
N ASN A 208 -4.18 1.91 -17.15
CA ASN A 208 -3.61 1.03 -18.16
C ASN A 208 -4.47 0.97 -19.42
N ALA A 209 -5.67 1.58 -19.45
CA ALA A 209 -6.41 1.79 -20.69
C ALA A 209 -5.58 2.57 -21.74
N LEU A 210 -4.61 3.38 -21.31
CA LEU A 210 -3.65 4.05 -22.19
C LEU A 210 -2.80 3.07 -23.03
N ILE A 211 -2.70 1.79 -22.67
CA ILE A 211 -2.03 0.76 -23.48
C ILE A 211 -2.74 0.57 -24.82
N PHE A 212 -4.04 0.83 -24.91
CA PHE A 212 -4.79 0.72 -26.17
C PHE A 212 -4.67 1.97 -27.06
N MET A 213 -4.05 3.05 -26.58
CA MET A 213 -3.92 4.30 -27.33
C MET A 213 -3.23 4.12 -28.70
N PRO A 214 -2.12 3.36 -28.84
CA PRO A 214 -1.49 3.14 -30.14
C PRO A 214 -2.37 2.37 -31.12
N LEU A 215 -3.21 1.45 -30.63
CA LEU A 215 -4.15 0.69 -31.45
C LEU A 215 -5.24 1.60 -32.03
N LEU A 216 -5.75 2.52 -31.21
CA LEU A 216 -6.69 3.56 -31.62
C LEU A 216 -6.07 4.50 -32.66
N ALA A 217 -4.85 4.99 -32.41
CA ALA A 217 -4.15 5.89 -33.31
C ALA A 217 -3.84 5.25 -34.68
N ALA A 218 -3.60 3.95 -34.72
CA ALA A 218 -3.36 3.21 -35.95
C ALA A 218 -4.64 2.73 -36.67
N HIS A 219 -5.84 3.02 -36.13
CA HIS A 219 -7.13 2.55 -36.65
C HIS A 219 -7.25 1.01 -36.77
N GLN A 220 -6.48 0.26 -35.98
CA GLN A 220 -6.41 -1.22 -36.04
C GLN A 220 -7.31 -1.90 -34.99
N VAL A 221 -8.30 -1.19 -34.45
CA VAL A 221 -9.19 -1.69 -33.39
C VAL A 221 -10.06 -2.89 -33.79
N GLN A 222 -10.21 -3.15 -35.09
CA GLN A 222 -10.96 -4.29 -35.60
C GLN A 222 -10.14 -5.59 -35.62
N ASN A 223 -8.83 -5.51 -35.38
CA ASN A 223 -7.96 -6.68 -35.36
C ASN A 223 -8.07 -7.43 -34.03
N THR A 224 -8.75 -8.59 -34.06
CA THR A 224 -8.97 -9.43 -32.88
C THR A 224 -7.68 -9.86 -32.20
N GLN A 225 -6.61 -10.16 -32.95
CA GLN A 225 -5.33 -10.58 -32.35
C GLN A 225 -4.71 -9.43 -31.54
N LEU A 226 -4.66 -8.23 -32.11
CA LEU A 226 -4.13 -7.06 -31.40
C LEU A 226 -4.98 -6.69 -30.19
N LEU A 227 -6.30 -6.90 -30.24
CA LEU A 227 -7.15 -6.73 -29.06
C LEU A 227 -6.79 -7.72 -27.94
N LEU A 228 -6.57 -9.00 -28.27
CA LEU A 228 -6.13 -10.02 -27.30
C LEU A 228 -4.76 -9.69 -26.71
N ASP A 229 -3.80 -9.28 -27.55
CA ASP A 229 -2.47 -8.85 -27.10
C ASP A 229 -2.59 -7.63 -26.17
N GLY A 230 -3.50 -6.70 -26.47
CA GLY A 230 -3.77 -5.52 -25.66
C GLY A 230 -4.40 -5.85 -24.31
N LEU A 231 -5.33 -6.82 -24.27
CA LEU A 231 -5.90 -7.34 -23.03
C LEU A 231 -4.85 -8.04 -22.18
N LEU A 232 -3.98 -8.86 -22.78
CA LEU A 232 -2.88 -9.50 -22.08
C LEU A 232 -1.89 -8.45 -21.53
N ALA A 233 -1.52 -7.46 -22.34
CA ALA A 233 -0.67 -6.34 -21.93
C ALA A 233 -1.30 -5.55 -20.76
N PHE A 234 -2.60 -5.28 -20.81
CA PHE A 234 -3.36 -4.63 -19.74
C PHE A 234 -3.30 -5.41 -18.43
N LEU A 235 -3.48 -6.73 -18.48
CA LEU A 235 -3.38 -7.62 -17.32
C LEU A 235 -1.96 -7.67 -16.76
N CYS A 236 -0.94 -7.88 -17.60
CA CYS A 236 0.46 -7.90 -17.18
C CYS A 236 0.89 -6.59 -16.51
N PHE A 237 0.51 -5.45 -17.11
CA PHE A 237 0.78 -4.12 -16.55
C PHE A 237 -0.01 -3.89 -15.26
N GLY A 238 -1.24 -4.40 -15.16
CA GLY A 238 -2.07 -4.38 -13.96
C GLY A 238 -1.42 -5.13 -12.79
N LEU A 239 -0.98 -6.37 -13.03
CA LEU A 239 -0.29 -7.20 -12.03
C LEU A 239 1.02 -6.55 -11.57
N CYS A 240 1.81 -6.03 -12.50
CA CYS A 240 3.04 -5.29 -12.20
C CYS A 240 2.77 -4.00 -11.41
N ALA A 241 1.76 -3.21 -11.77
CA ALA A 241 1.38 -2.03 -11.01
C ALA A 241 0.90 -2.39 -9.59
N SER A 242 0.12 -3.46 -9.44
CA SER A 242 -0.33 -3.98 -8.15
C SER A 242 0.84 -4.39 -7.26
N SER A 243 1.87 -5.06 -7.78
CA SER A 243 3.05 -5.45 -6.98
C SER A 243 3.79 -4.23 -6.43
N VAL A 244 3.93 -3.17 -7.24
CA VAL A 244 4.51 -1.90 -6.79
C VAL A 244 3.63 -1.22 -5.73
N TYR A 245 2.30 -1.24 -5.90
CA TYR A 245 1.41 -0.67 -4.89
C TYR A 245 1.50 -1.41 -3.55
N LEU A 246 1.54 -2.74 -3.56
CA LEU A 246 1.72 -3.52 -2.34
C LEU A 246 3.07 -3.22 -1.69
N LEU A 247 4.16 -3.19 -2.47
CA LEU A 247 5.49 -2.87 -1.95
C LEU A 247 5.54 -1.47 -1.33
N ASN A 248 4.95 -0.47 -1.98
CA ASN A 248 4.88 0.88 -1.46
C ASN A 248 4.04 0.97 -0.18
N ASP A 249 2.92 0.26 -0.10
CA ASP A 249 2.08 0.25 1.10
C ASP A 249 2.78 -0.43 2.29
N LEU A 250 3.69 -1.38 2.04
CA LEU A 250 4.56 -1.93 3.06
C LEU A 250 5.64 -0.92 3.47
N LEU A 251 6.39 -0.37 2.51
CA LEU A 251 7.47 0.56 2.82
C LEU A 251 6.98 1.84 3.50
N ASP A 252 5.79 2.34 3.16
CA ASP A 252 5.22 3.56 3.74
C ASP A 252 4.32 3.30 4.97
N LEU A 253 4.37 2.10 5.61
CA LEU A 253 3.52 1.73 6.75
C LEU A 253 3.47 2.77 7.87
N ALA A 254 4.63 3.27 8.30
CA ALA A 254 4.72 4.26 9.38
C ALA A 254 4.03 5.58 8.97
N ASP A 255 4.29 6.07 7.77
CA ASP A 255 3.69 7.32 7.27
C ASP A 255 2.18 7.17 7.07
N ASP A 256 1.76 6.01 6.57
CA ASP A 256 0.35 5.71 6.31
C ASP A 256 -0.46 5.71 7.62
N ARG A 257 0.11 5.19 8.72
CA ARG A 257 -0.54 5.18 10.05
C ARG A 257 -0.70 6.58 10.65
N HIS A 258 0.24 7.49 10.41
CA HIS A 258 0.12 8.89 10.82
C HIS A 258 -0.95 9.66 10.02
N HIS A 259 -1.33 9.16 8.84
CA HIS A 259 -2.19 9.88 7.92
C HIS A 259 -3.68 9.56 8.15
N ARG A 260 -4.52 10.61 8.21
CA ARG A 260 -5.96 10.52 8.53
C ARG A 260 -6.76 9.46 7.74
N SER A 261 -6.59 9.40 6.41
CA SER A 261 -7.27 8.41 5.56
C SER A 261 -6.43 7.18 5.19
N LYS A 262 -5.09 7.29 5.15
CA LYS A 262 -4.22 6.17 4.74
C LYS A 262 -4.01 5.16 5.87
N ARG A 263 -4.28 5.52 7.12
CA ARG A 263 -4.26 4.59 8.26
C ARG A 263 -5.24 3.43 8.11
N GLU A 264 -6.28 3.61 7.29
CA GLU A 264 -7.26 2.56 6.95
C GLU A 264 -6.84 1.71 5.75
N ARG A 265 -5.60 1.87 5.24
CA ARG A 265 -5.07 0.95 4.23
C ARG A 265 -4.91 -0.43 4.86
N PRO A 266 -5.17 -1.52 4.10
CA PRO A 266 -5.23 -2.86 4.67
C PRO A 266 -3.99 -3.30 5.46
N PHE A 267 -2.78 -2.95 5.03
CA PHE A 267 -1.55 -3.27 5.78
C PHE A 267 -1.34 -2.34 6.98
N ALA A 268 -1.59 -1.04 6.82
CA ALA A 268 -1.44 -0.05 7.90
C ALA A 268 -2.35 -0.37 9.11
N SER A 269 -3.60 -0.76 8.84
CA SER A 269 -4.59 -1.11 9.86
C SER A 269 -4.45 -2.54 10.42
N GLY A 270 -3.50 -3.33 9.91
CA GLY A 270 -3.36 -4.75 10.24
C GLY A 270 -4.49 -5.65 9.72
N ALA A 271 -5.29 -5.18 8.76
CA ALA A 271 -6.33 -6.00 8.14
C ALA A 271 -5.71 -7.14 7.31
N LEU A 272 -4.68 -6.82 6.50
CA LEU A 272 -3.85 -7.79 5.81
C LEU A 272 -2.50 -7.95 6.52
N SER A 273 -2.02 -9.18 6.61
CA SER A 273 -0.71 -9.45 7.21
C SER A 273 0.43 -8.98 6.30
N ILE A 274 1.46 -8.36 6.89
CA ILE A 274 2.66 -7.92 6.17
C ILE A 274 3.33 -9.09 5.43
N LYS A 275 3.39 -10.26 6.08
CA LYS A 275 3.90 -11.50 5.51
C LYS A 275 3.20 -11.87 4.19
N SER A 276 1.87 -11.76 4.13
CA SER A 276 1.13 -12.06 2.91
C SER A 276 1.46 -11.08 1.79
N GLY A 277 1.63 -9.78 2.09
CA GLY A 277 2.08 -8.78 1.13
C GLY A 277 3.45 -9.10 0.55
N LEU A 278 4.42 -9.42 1.42
CA LEU A 278 5.78 -9.80 1.02
C LEU A 278 5.83 -11.04 0.11
N LEU A 279 4.90 -11.98 0.27
CA LEU A 279 4.78 -13.16 -0.60
C LEU A 279 4.07 -12.85 -1.92
N VAL A 280 3.01 -12.05 -1.90
CA VAL A 280 2.20 -11.74 -3.09
C VAL A 280 2.94 -10.83 -4.08
N ILE A 281 3.79 -9.90 -3.60
CA ILE A 281 4.60 -9.02 -4.47
C ILE A 281 5.41 -9.80 -5.53
N PRO A 282 6.31 -10.74 -5.17
CA PRO A 282 7.09 -11.49 -6.15
C PRO A 282 6.23 -12.43 -6.99
N LEU A 283 5.13 -12.98 -6.45
CA LEU A 283 4.20 -13.81 -7.23
C LEU A 283 3.51 -13.02 -8.35
N LEU A 284 3.06 -11.78 -8.07
CA LEU A 284 2.48 -10.90 -9.08
C LEU A 284 3.49 -10.53 -10.16
N LEU A 285 4.75 -10.27 -9.78
CA LEU A 285 5.82 -10.01 -10.74
C LEU A 285 6.12 -11.22 -11.60
N ALA A 286 6.29 -12.40 -10.99
CA ALA A 286 6.54 -13.63 -11.72
C ALA A 286 5.40 -13.89 -12.72
N ALA A 287 4.13 -13.78 -12.28
CA ALA A 287 2.98 -13.94 -13.15
C ALA A 287 2.97 -12.92 -14.31
N ALA A 288 3.21 -11.63 -14.03
CA ALA A 288 3.24 -10.58 -15.05
C ALA A 288 4.34 -10.80 -16.10
N PHE A 289 5.57 -11.11 -15.66
CA PHE A 289 6.71 -11.29 -16.56
C PHE A 289 6.65 -12.62 -17.31
N SER A 290 6.19 -13.70 -16.68
CA SER A 290 6.00 -14.99 -17.36
C SER A 290 4.92 -14.88 -18.44
N ALA A 291 3.77 -14.29 -18.13
CA ALA A 291 2.70 -14.09 -19.11
C ALA A 291 3.12 -13.17 -20.26
N ALA A 292 3.86 -12.09 -19.95
CA ALA A 292 4.45 -11.21 -20.96
C ALA A 292 5.46 -11.92 -21.85
N ALA A 293 6.36 -12.73 -21.28
CA ALA A 293 7.40 -13.44 -22.03
C ALA A 293 6.84 -14.51 -22.96
N THR A 294 5.70 -15.13 -22.62
CA THR A 294 5.10 -16.19 -23.44
C THR A 294 4.12 -15.66 -24.49
N GLY A 295 3.42 -14.57 -24.19
CA GLY A 295 2.31 -14.09 -25.02
C GLY A 295 2.53 -12.76 -25.71
N LEU A 296 3.62 -12.04 -25.42
CA LEU A 296 3.91 -10.73 -26.00
C LEU A 296 5.36 -10.63 -26.50
N PRO A 297 5.65 -9.68 -27.39
CA PRO A 297 7.02 -9.42 -27.85
C PRO A 297 7.94 -9.01 -26.70
N TRP A 298 9.23 -9.34 -26.79
CA TRP A 298 10.22 -9.07 -25.74
C TRP A 298 10.36 -7.57 -25.42
N GLN A 299 10.09 -6.69 -26.39
CA GLN A 299 10.09 -5.24 -26.20
C GLN A 299 9.07 -4.81 -25.14
N PHE A 300 7.91 -5.47 -25.06
CA PHE A 300 6.93 -5.20 -24.00
C PHE A 300 7.49 -5.52 -22.62
N SER A 301 8.15 -6.68 -22.46
CA SER A 301 8.79 -7.07 -21.21
C SER A 301 9.90 -6.10 -20.80
N ALA A 302 10.67 -5.57 -21.76
CA ALA A 302 11.66 -4.54 -21.50
C ALA A 302 11.02 -3.22 -21.00
N VAL A 303 9.93 -2.77 -21.63
CA VAL A 303 9.17 -1.59 -21.18
C VAL A 303 8.56 -1.82 -19.79
N LEU A 304 8.02 -3.01 -19.52
CA LEU A 304 7.44 -3.37 -18.22
C LEU A 304 8.51 -3.37 -17.11
N ALA A 305 9.71 -3.88 -17.41
CA ALA A 305 10.86 -3.83 -16.50
C ALA A 305 11.32 -2.38 -16.24
N ALA A 306 11.42 -1.57 -17.29
CA ALA A 306 11.75 -0.15 -17.16
C ALA A 306 10.71 0.61 -16.33
N TYR A 307 9.41 0.35 -16.56
CA TYR A 307 8.32 0.90 -15.75
C TYR A 307 8.46 0.52 -14.27
N TYR A 308 8.69 -0.77 -13.98
CA TYR A 308 8.85 -1.26 -12.62
C TYR A 308 10.04 -0.57 -11.92
N LEU A 309 11.20 -0.55 -12.58
CA LEU A 309 12.41 0.09 -12.07
C LEU A 309 12.21 1.59 -11.83
N LEU A 310 11.64 2.30 -12.80
CA LEU A 310 11.36 3.73 -12.68
C LEU A 310 10.39 4.00 -11.51
N THR A 311 9.39 3.15 -11.30
CA THR A 311 8.44 3.32 -10.19
C THR A 311 9.08 3.04 -8.83
N LEU A 312 10.01 2.07 -8.74
CA LEU A 312 10.80 1.82 -7.54
C LEU A 312 11.70 3.01 -7.22
N VAL A 313 12.49 3.46 -8.19
CA VAL A 313 13.41 4.59 -8.03
C VAL A 313 12.64 5.87 -7.70
N TYR A 314 11.47 6.06 -8.29
CA TYR A 314 10.54 7.13 -7.92
C TYR A 314 10.15 7.05 -6.45
N SER A 315 9.67 5.88 -5.99
CA SER A 315 9.10 5.71 -4.66
C SER A 315 10.15 5.83 -3.55
N LEU A 316 11.39 5.39 -3.81
CA LEU A 316 12.49 5.44 -2.86
C LEU A 316 13.21 6.80 -2.83
N TYR A 317 13.43 7.40 -4.01
CA TYR A 317 14.35 8.54 -4.16
C TYR A 317 13.73 9.75 -4.88
N LEU A 318 13.27 9.60 -6.13
CA LEU A 318 12.93 10.75 -6.97
C LEU A 318 11.71 11.53 -6.48
N LYS A 319 10.80 10.90 -5.73
CA LYS A 319 9.59 11.55 -5.19
C LYS A 319 9.90 12.79 -4.33
N ARG A 320 11.13 12.87 -3.78
CA ARG A 320 11.58 13.92 -2.87
C ARG A 320 12.10 15.18 -3.58
N HIS A 321 12.38 15.11 -4.88
CA HIS A 321 12.95 16.21 -5.65
C HIS A 321 11.87 17.01 -6.37
N MET A 322 11.93 18.35 -6.28
CA MET A 322 11.02 19.26 -6.97
C MET A 322 11.15 19.11 -8.50
N ALA A 323 10.03 19.25 -9.22
CA ALA A 323 9.88 19.09 -10.66
C ALA A 323 10.18 17.68 -11.20
N VAL A 324 11.24 17.02 -10.73
CA VAL A 324 11.59 15.64 -11.10
C VAL A 324 10.42 14.70 -10.80
N ASP A 325 9.72 14.89 -9.69
CA ASP A 325 8.59 14.05 -9.33
C ASP A 325 7.44 14.11 -10.35
N VAL A 326 7.05 15.30 -10.83
CA VAL A 326 5.96 15.49 -11.80
C VAL A 326 6.37 15.08 -13.20
N ILE A 327 7.64 15.30 -13.58
CA ILE A 327 8.19 14.83 -14.84
C ILE A 327 8.21 13.29 -14.86
N VAL A 328 8.64 12.64 -13.78
CA VAL A 328 8.62 11.18 -13.67
C VAL A 328 7.20 10.63 -13.65
N LEU A 329 6.25 11.30 -12.99
CA LEU A 329 4.84 10.91 -13.07
C LEU A 329 4.32 10.96 -14.52
N ALA A 330 4.63 12.02 -15.26
CA ALA A 330 4.26 12.14 -16.68
C ALA A 330 4.91 11.05 -17.54
N MET A 331 6.18 10.73 -17.29
CA MET A 331 6.87 9.60 -17.94
C MET A 331 6.17 8.28 -17.63
N LEU A 332 5.82 8.00 -16.37
CA LEU A 332 5.13 6.77 -15.98
C LEU A 332 3.76 6.60 -16.65
N TYR A 333 3.02 7.68 -16.89
CA TYR A 333 1.80 7.63 -17.69
C TYR A 333 2.11 7.33 -19.17
N THR A 334 3.10 8.03 -19.73
CA THR A 334 3.55 7.84 -21.12
C THR A 334 4.09 6.42 -21.37
N THR A 335 4.72 5.78 -20.38
CA THR A 335 5.20 4.40 -20.47
C THR A 335 4.09 3.40 -20.79
N ARG A 336 2.84 3.68 -20.43
CA ARG A 336 1.70 2.81 -20.81
C ARG A 336 1.45 2.82 -22.31
N ILE A 337 1.60 3.98 -22.94
CA ILE A 337 1.48 4.13 -24.40
C ILE A 337 2.66 3.42 -25.07
N LEU A 338 3.88 3.58 -24.55
CA LEU A 338 5.06 2.84 -25.01
C LEU A 338 4.87 1.32 -24.88
N ALA A 339 4.28 0.85 -23.79
CA ALA A 339 3.98 -0.56 -23.57
C ALA A 339 2.97 -1.07 -24.59
N GLY A 340 1.91 -0.31 -24.87
CA GLY A 340 0.96 -0.62 -25.94
C GLY A 340 1.63 -0.77 -27.29
N ALA A 341 2.47 0.19 -27.67
CA ALA A 341 3.17 0.15 -28.96
C ALA A 341 4.12 -1.04 -29.07
N ALA A 342 4.82 -1.37 -27.98
CA ALA A 342 5.68 -2.55 -27.92
C ALA A 342 4.89 -3.88 -27.99
N ALA A 343 3.71 -3.93 -27.36
CA ALA A 343 2.83 -5.09 -27.43
C ALA A 343 2.29 -5.30 -28.86
N PHE A 344 1.85 -4.24 -29.52
CA PHE A 344 1.27 -4.28 -30.86
C PHE A 344 2.29 -4.28 -32.00
N GLN A 345 3.58 -4.07 -31.70
CA GLN A 345 4.63 -3.81 -32.70
C GLN A 345 4.29 -2.66 -33.65
N LEU A 346 3.62 -1.63 -33.13
CA LEU A 346 3.23 -0.45 -33.89
C LEU A 346 4.23 0.68 -33.66
N PRO A 347 4.65 1.41 -34.71
CA PRO A 347 5.51 2.58 -34.53
C PRO A 347 4.73 3.70 -33.84
N LEU A 348 5.40 4.40 -32.92
CA LEU A 348 4.87 5.61 -32.32
C LEU A 348 5.42 6.84 -33.03
N THR A 349 4.54 7.80 -33.29
CA THR A 349 4.97 9.11 -33.79
C THR A 349 5.53 9.95 -32.66
N PHE A 350 6.49 10.81 -32.99
CA PHE A 350 7.02 11.82 -32.07
C PHE A 350 5.88 12.66 -31.46
N TRP A 351 4.89 13.03 -32.27
CA TRP A 351 3.76 13.86 -31.86
C TRP A 351 2.90 13.23 -30.77
N ILE A 352 2.58 11.94 -30.87
CA ILE A 352 1.79 11.24 -29.85
C ILE A 352 2.53 11.24 -28.51
N LEU A 353 3.85 11.01 -28.52
CA LEU A 353 4.68 11.02 -27.32
C LEU A 353 4.79 12.43 -26.71
N ALA A 354 5.06 13.45 -27.54
CA ALA A 354 5.16 14.83 -27.09
C ALA A 354 3.82 15.31 -26.51
N PHE A 355 2.71 15.05 -27.19
CA PHE A 355 1.36 15.35 -26.73
C PHE A 355 1.08 14.72 -25.36
N SER A 356 1.34 13.42 -25.26
CA SER A 356 1.10 12.64 -24.04
C SER A 356 1.93 13.15 -22.87
N MET A 357 3.21 13.48 -23.12
CA MET A 357 4.10 13.99 -22.09
C MET A 357 3.61 15.32 -21.51
N PHE A 358 3.22 16.28 -22.35
CA PHE A 358 2.69 17.58 -21.89
C PHE A 358 1.33 17.45 -21.19
N LEU A 359 0.44 16.60 -21.73
CA LEU A 359 -0.86 16.34 -21.13
C LEU A 359 -0.71 15.72 -19.73
N PHE A 360 0.09 14.66 -19.60
CA PHE A 360 0.30 13.99 -18.33
C PHE A 360 1.11 14.83 -17.35
N LEU A 361 2.01 15.70 -17.82
CA LEU A 361 2.68 16.69 -16.97
C LEU A 361 1.67 17.68 -16.39
N SER A 362 0.73 18.17 -17.20
CA SER A 362 -0.35 19.03 -16.72
C SER A 362 -1.16 18.32 -15.62
N LEU A 363 -1.60 17.07 -15.86
CA LEU A 363 -2.36 16.30 -14.85
C LEU A 363 -1.53 15.96 -13.60
N ALA A 364 -0.23 15.70 -13.73
CA ALA A 364 0.65 15.49 -12.58
C ALA A 364 0.78 16.76 -11.73
N LEU A 365 0.87 17.93 -12.35
CA LEU A 365 0.91 19.23 -11.69
C LEU A 365 -0.42 19.57 -11.02
N VAL A 366 -1.56 19.21 -11.63
CA VAL A 366 -2.89 19.32 -11.01
C VAL A 366 -2.95 18.56 -9.68
N LYS A 367 -2.46 17.31 -9.67
CA LYS A 367 -2.39 16.50 -8.44
C LYS A 367 -1.50 17.18 -7.39
N ARG A 368 -0.34 17.69 -7.79
CA ARG A 368 0.60 18.37 -6.88
C ARG A 368 -0.02 19.65 -6.31
N TYR A 369 -0.75 20.40 -7.14
CA TYR A 369 -1.47 21.61 -6.73
C TYR A 369 -2.52 21.28 -5.66
N ALA A 370 -3.33 20.22 -5.86
CA ALA A 370 -4.34 19.81 -4.88
C ALA A 370 -3.71 19.45 -3.53
N GLU A 371 -2.61 18.68 -3.53
CA GLU A 371 -1.86 18.32 -2.32
C GLU A 371 -1.28 19.55 -1.60
N LEU A 372 -0.72 20.53 -2.33
CA LEU A 372 -0.18 21.76 -1.73
C LEU A 372 -1.25 22.71 -1.20
N ARG A 373 -2.38 22.80 -1.90
CA ARG A 373 -3.53 23.59 -1.43
C ARG A 373 -4.04 23.05 -0.10
N GLU A 374 -4.14 21.73 0.04
CA GLU A 374 -4.50 21.10 1.31
C GLU A 374 -3.46 21.38 2.42
N ALA A 375 -2.17 21.34 2.09
CA ALA A 375 -1.11 21.70 3.05
C ALA A 375 -1.19 23.18 3.48
N ARG A 376 -1.49 24.09 2.55
CA ARG A 376 -1.68 25.53 2.81
C ARG A 376 -2.88 25.78 3.72
N LEU A 377 -4.00 25.10 3.46
CA LEU A 377 -5.21 25.18 4.30
C LEU A 377 -4.97 24.67 5.73
N ARG A 378 -4.02 23.73 5.91
CA ARG A 378 -3.60 23.24 7.23
C ARG A 378 -2.55 24.10 7.92
N ALA A 379 -2.21 25.27 7.37
CA ALA A 379 -1.17 26.15 7.88
C ALA A 379 0.18 25.44 8.10
N VAL A 380 0.50 24.44 7.28
CA VAL A 380 1.81 23.78 7.32
C VAL A 380 2.85 24.78 6.84
N THR A 381 3.74 25.22 7.73
CA THR A 381 4.75 26.25 7.43
C THR A 381 6.03 25.68 6.83
N GLY A 382 6.28 24.38 7.00
CA GLY A 382 7.46 23.68 6.52
C GLY A 382 7.30 23.04 5.13
N LYS A 383 8.37 22.36 4.69
CA LYS A 383 8.31 21.47 3.51
C LYS A 383 7.21 20.42 3.70
N THR A 384 6.48 20.12 2.62
CA THR A 384 5.51 19.03 2.64
C THR A 384 6.20 17.70 2.93
N ALA A 385 5.63 16.90 3.83
CA ALA A 385 6.25 15.65 4.29
C ALA A 385 6.58 14.72 3.11
N GLY A 386 7.87 14.36 2.97
CA GLY A 386 8.36 13.47 1.93
C GLY A 386 8.45 14.08 0.52
N ARG A 387 8.28 15.41 0.36
CA ARG A 387 8.27 16.10 -0.94
C ARG A 387 9.09 17.40 -0.90
N GLY A 388 9.62 17.79 -2.06
CA GLY A 388 10.48 18.96 -2.22
C GLY A 388 9.76 20.29 -2.40
N TYR A 389 8.48 20.40 -2.02
CA TYR A 389 7.62 21.56 -2.31
C TYR A 389 7.19 22.30 -1.05
N TYR A 390 7.00 23.61 -1.18
CA TYR A 390 6.42 24.49 -0.18
C TYR A 390 5.01 24.92 -0.58
N PRO A 391 4.10 25.18 0.38
CA PRO A 391 2.77 25.70 0.07
C PRO A 391 2.74 27.03 -0.70
N GLY A 392 3.84 27.79 -0.67
CA GLY A 392 4.04 29.01 -1.46
C GLY A 392 4.26 28.76 -2.96
N ASP A 393 4.65 27.56 -3.37
CA ASP A 393 4.92 27.23 -4.78
C ASP A 393 3.64 27.04 -5.61
N LEU A 394 2.47 27.15 -4.97
CA LEU A 394 1.16 26.83 -5.52
C LEU A 394 0.84 27.62 -6.80
N ASP A 395 1.11 28.93 -6.81
CA ASP A 395 0.81 29.79 -7.95
C ASP A 395 1.73 29.48 -9.16
N MET A 396 3.00 29.19 -8.89
CA MET A 396 3.94 28.75 -9.92
C MET A 396 3.54 27.40 -10.52
N ILE A 397 3.12 26.44 -9.68
CA ILE A 397 2.64 25.12 -10.14
C ILE A 397 1.38 25.26 -10.99
N ALA A 398 0.46 26.18 -10.63
CA ALA A 398 -0.71 26.47 -11.44
C ALA A 398 -0.33 26.99 -12.82
N SER A 399 0.58 27.97 -12.88
CA SER A 399 1.06 28.55 -14.14
C SER A 399 1.74 27.49 -15.03
N LEU A 400 2.68 26.72 -14.48
CA LEU A 400 3.38 25.65 -15.21
C LEU A 400 2.43 24.58 -15.71
N GLY A 401 1.46 24.20 -14.89
CA GLY A 401 0.53 23.14 -15.21
C GLY A 401 -0.51 23.52 -16.25
N ALA A 402 -1.08 24.73 -16.17
CA ALA A 402 -1.95 25.26 -17.22
C ALA A 402 -1.19 25.45 -18.54
N SER A 403 0.04 25.99 -18.48
CA SER A 403 0.92 26.13 -19.64
C SER A 403 1.25 24.79 -20.31
N SER A 404 1.56 23.75 -19.50
CA SER A 404 1.80 22.40 -20.02
C SER A 404 0.57 21.83 -20.74
N GLY A 405 -0.63 22.10 -20.21
CA GLY A 405 -1.87 21.69 -20.87
C GLY A 405 -2.10 22.40 -22.21
N ASN A 406 -1.86 23.71 -22.26
CA ASN A 406 -1.95 24.49 -23.50
C ASN A 406 -0.91 24.03 -24.54
N LEU A 407 0.30 23.68 -24.11
CA LEU A 407 1.32 23.08 -24.98
C LEU A 407 0.87 21.73 -25.55
N ALA A 408 0.16 20.90 -24.78
CA ALA A 408 -0.43 19.68 -25.32
C ALA A 408 -1.43 19.97 -26.45
N VAL A 409 -2.30 20.98 -26.28
CA VAL A 409 -3.24 21.41 -27.34
C VAL A 409 -2.49 21.95 -28.56
N MET A 410 -1.42 22.72 -28.36
CA MET A 410 -0.57 23.22 -29.44
C MET A 410 0.08 22.06 -30.22
N VAL A 411 0.65 21.08 -29.51
CA VAL A 411 1.25 19.88 -30.13
C VAL A 411 0.21 19.08 -30.92
N LEU A 412 -1.03 18.97 -30.43
CA LEU A 412 -2.13 18.36 -31.17
C LEU A 412 -2.45 19.14 -32.46
N ALA A 413 -2.48 20.47 -32.40
CA ALA A 413 -2.71 21.31 -33.59
C ALA A 413 -1.61 21.13 -34.64
N LEU A 414 -0.34 21.05 -34.21
CA LEU A 414 0.80 20.78 -35.10
C LEU A 414 0.70 19.38 -35.73
N TYR A 415 0.30 18.37 -34.96
CA TYR A 415 0.07 17.01 -35.44
C TYR A 415 -0.99 16.94 -36.55
N ILE A 416 -2.09 17.68 -36.42
CA ILE A 416 -3.18 17.74 -37.41
C ILE A 416 -2.70 18.33 -38.74
N HIS A 417 -1.74 19.27 -38.69
CA HIS A 417 -1.19 19.92 -39.88
C HIS A 417 -0.09 19.12 -40.58
N GLU A 418 0.42 18.05 -39.97
CA GLU A 418 1.45 17.21 -40.58
C GLU A 418 0.88 16.36 -41.73
N GLY A 419 1.54 16.40 -42.89
CA GLY A 419 1.05 15.73 -44.11
C GLY A 419 0.86 14.22 -43.98
N ALA A 420 1.66 13.54 -43.15
CA ALA A 420 1.51 12.10 -42.89
C ALA A 420 0.24 11.78 -42.10
N THR A 421 -0.18 12.66 -41.19
CA THR A 421 -1.43 12.53 -40.44
C THR A 421 -2.64 12.80 -41.32
N VAL A 422 -2.58 13.84 -42.16
CA VAL A 422 -3.64 14.19 -43.10
C VAL A 422 -3.98 13.02 -44.03
N ALA A 423 -2.98 12.23 -44.42
CA ALA A 423 -3.16 11.07 -45.29
C ALA A 423 -3.90 9.88 -44.62
N LEU A 424 -4.02 9.87 -43.29
CA LEU A 424 -4.65 8.79 -42.53
C LEU A 424 -6.17 8.96 -42.37
N TYR A 425 -6.70 10.14 -42.66
CA TYR A 425 -8.09 10.52 -42.38
C TYR A 425 -8.80 10.99 -43.65
N HIS A 426 -10.06 10.57 -43.86
CA HIS A 426 -10.88 11.03 -44.97
C HIS A 426 -11.29 12.51 -44.82
N HIS A 427 -11.53 12.95 -43.58
CA HIS A 427 -11.96 14.32 -43.26
C HIS A 427 -11.08 14.97 -42.18
N PRO A 428 -9.81 15.29 -42.50
CA PRO A 428 -8.81 15.77 -41.52
C PRO A 428 -9.18 17.11 -40.88
N HIS A 429 -9.99 17.93 -41.56
CA HIS A 429 -10.46 19.22 -41.05
C HIS A 429 -11.38 19.08 -39.82
N VAL A 430 -12.08 17.95 -39.67
CA VAL A 430 -12.95 17.68 -38.52
C VAL A 430 -12.14 17.55 -37.23
N ILE A 431 -10.90 17.05 -37.32
CA ILE A 431 -10.02 16.84 -36.16
C ILE A 431 -9.70 18.16 -35.44
N TRP A 432 -9.77 19.30 -36.13
CA TRP A 432 -9.60 20.62 -35.50
C TRP A 432 -10.59 20.89 -34.37
N LEU A 433 -11.77 20.25 -34.37
CA LEU A 433 -12.72 20.33 -33.27
C LEU A 433 -12.18 19.70 -31.97
N ALA A 434 -11.19 18.81 -32.03
CA ALA A 434 -10.55 18.22 -30.87
C ALA A 434 -9.78 19.26 -30.03
N CYS A 435 -9.20 20.29 -30.67
CA CYS A 435 -8.43 21.34 -30.01
C CYS A 435 -9.27 22.17 -29.01
N PRO A 436 -10.39 22.81 -29.39
CA PRO A 436 -11.21 23.58 -28.45
C PRO A 436 -11.84 22.71 -27.36
N LEU A 437 -12.16 21.44 -27.66
CA LEU A 437 -12.67 20.49 -26.66
C LEU A 437 -11.63 20.18 -25.58
N LEU A 438 -10.39 19.88 -26.00
CA LEU A 438 -9.31 19.61 -25.07
C LEU A 438 -8.94 20.86 -24.27
N LEU A 439 -8.90 22.03 -24.91
CA LEU A 439 -8.64 23.31 -24.24
C LEU A 439 -9.69 23.61 -23.16
N PHE A 440 -10.97 23.39 -23.47
CA PHE A 440 -12.06 23.52 -22.50
C PHE A 440 -11.88 22.55 -21.32
N TRP A 441 -11.58 21.29 -21.60
CA TRP A 441 -11.40 20.26 -20.56
C TRP A 441 -10.23 20.58 -19.63
N ILE A 442 -9.07 20.95 -20.18
CA ILE A 442 -7.87 21.32 -19.42
C ILE A 442 -8.17 22.54 -18.55
N THR A 443 -8.77 23.59 -19.13
CA THR A 443 -9.13 24.82 -18.40
C THR A 443 -10.09 24.50 -17.25
N ARG A 444 -11.11 23.66 -17.50
CA ARG A 444 -12.08 23.25 -16.49
C ARG A 444 -11.41 22.49 -15.34
N ILE A 445 -10.54 21.54 -15.63
CA ILE A 445 -9.81 20.78 -14.60
C ILE A 445 -9.01 21.73 -13.70
N TRP A 446 -8.26 22.66 -14.28
CA TRP A 446 -7.49 23.64 -13.51
C TRP A 446 -8.39 24.54 -12.65
N MET A 447 -9.51 25.01 -13.20
CA MET A 447 -10.49 25.82 -12.46
C MET A 447 -11.12 25.07 -11.28
N LEU A 448 -11.52 23.81 -11.46
CA LEU A 448 -12.11 23.00 -10.39
C LEU A 448 -11.08 22.67 -9.29
N THR A 449 -9.84 22.40 -9.69
CA THR A 449 -8.75 22.13 -8.74
C THR A 449 -8.42 23.39 -7.94
N HIS A 450 -8.40 24.56 -8.59
CA HIS A 450 -8.22 25.84 -7.92
C HIS A 450 -9.31 26.11 -6.88
N ARG A 451 -10.57 25.83 -7.21
CA ARG A 451 -11.73 25.92 -6.29
C ARG A 451 -11.70 24.89 -5.17
N GLY A 452 -10.97 23.80 -5.34
CA GLY A 452 -10.87 22.72 -4.35
C GLY A 452 -11.91 21.63 -4.47
N GLU A 453 -12.57 21.54 -5.61
CA GLU A 453 -13.58 20.53 -5.88
C GLU A 453 -12.94 19.20 -6.29
N MET A 454 -11.61 19.16 -6.48
CA MET A 454 -10.88 17.97 -6.88
C MET A 454 -9.93 17.47 -5.79
N ASN A 455 -10.33 16.35 -5.16
CA ASN A 455 -9.59 15.70 -4.08
C ASN A 455 -9.02 14.33 -4.49
N GLU A 456 -9.31 13.88 -5.71
CA GLU A 456 -8.92 12.58 -6.25
C GLU A 456 -7.90 12.72 -7.39
N ASP A 457 -7.34 11.60 -7.83
CA ASP A 457 -6.45 11.57 -8.99
C ASP A 457 -7.18 12.11 -10.24
N PRO A 458 -6.60 13.05 -11.02
CA PRO A 458 -7.26 13.70 -12.14
C PRO A 458 -7.82 12.71 -13.18
N VAL A 459 -7.14 11.58 -13.38
CA VAL A 459 -7.60 10.54 -14.32
C VAL A 459 -8.86 9.85 -13.80
N VAL A 460 -8.94 9.60 -12.49
CA VAL A 460 -10.13 9.02 -11.86
C VAL A 460 -11.28 10.02 -11.86
N PHE A 461 -10.98 11.29 -11.60
CA PHE A 461 -11.96 12.38 -11.68
C PHE A 461 -12.59 12.45 -13.08
N ALA A 462 -11.77 12.44 -14.14
CA ALA A 462 -12.23 12.51 -15.53
C ALA A 462 -13.24 11.41 -15.90
N ILE A 463 -13.16 10.26 -15.21
CA ILE A 463 -14.00 9.09 -15.47
C ILE A 463 -15.27 9.12 -14.63
N ARG A 464 -15.30 9.80 -13.49
CA ARG A 464 -16.51 9.94 -12.66
C ARG A 464 -17.34 11.16 -13.05
N ASP A 465 -16.68 12.21 -13.51
CA ASP A 465 -17.31 13.48 -13.88
C ASP A 465 -18.01 13.39 -15.23
N ARG A 466 -19.33 13.59 -15.24
CA ARG A 466 -20.17 13.46 -16.44
C ARG A 466 -19.77 14.42 -17.57
N ILE A 467 -19.31 15.62 -17.23
CA ILE A 467 -18.87 16.61 -18.23
C ILE A 467 -17.57 16.12 -18.89
N SER A 468 -16.61 15.63 -18.10
CA SER A 468 -15.37 15.03 -18.61
C SER A 468 -15.63 13.82 -19.51
N GLN A 469 -16.56 12.94 -19.13
CA GLN A 469 -17.00 11.82 -19.97
C GLN A 469 -17.61 12.31 -21.30
N GLY A 470 -18.49 13.31 -21.26
CA GLY A 470 -19.11 13.89 -22.45
C GLY A 470 -18.09 14.50 -23.40
N ILE A 471 -17.09 15.23 -22.88
CA ILE A 471 -15.99 15.77 -23.69
C ILE A 471 -15.14 14.64 -24.27
N GLY A 472 -14.81 13.62 -23.47
CA GLY A 472 -14.06 12.45 -23.93
C GLY A 472 -14.77 11.69 -25.06
N LEU A 473 -16.09 11.50 -24.95
CA LEU A 473 -16.91 10.88 -26.01
C LEU A 473 -16.92 11.75 -27.27
N LEU A 474 -17.11 13.06 -27.14
CA LEU A 474 -17.10 13.97 -28.28
C LEU A 474 -15.71 14.03 -28.95
N PHE A 475 -14.64 13.99 -28.15
CA PHE A 475 -13.27 13.89 -28.64
C PHE A 475 -13.08 12.62 -29.48
N LEU A 476 -13.51 11.44 -28.98
CA LEU A 476 -13.46 10.20 -29.74
C LEU A 476 -14.34 10.24 -31.00
N LEU A 477 -15.53 10.85 -30.93
CA LEU A 477 -16.42 11.01 -32.07
C LEU A 477 -15.79 11.86 -33.18
N VAL A 478 -15.08 12.92 -32.82
CA VAL A 478 -14.35 13.77 -33.78
C VAL A 478 -13.33 12.96 -34.57
N PHE A 479 -12.54 12.10 -33.90
CA PHE A 479 -11.58 11.23 -34.58
C PHE A 479 -12.27 10.13 -35.40
N TRP A 480 -13.39 9.59 -34.91
CA TRP A 480 -14.16 8.57 -35.63
C TRP A 480 -14.83 9.10 -36.90
N VAL A 481 -15.34 10.34 -36.89
CA VAL A 481 -15.92 10.99 -38.08
C VAL A 481 -14.84 11.45 -39.06
N ALA A 482 -13.65 11.77 -38.56
CA ALA A 482 -12.53 12.14 -39.41
C ALA A 482 -11.94 10.93 -40.15
N ALA A 483 -11.97 9.75 -39.52
CA ALA A 483 -11.45 8.48 -40.04
C ALA A 483 -12.34 7.96 -41.15
#